data_AF-A0A1F5B6C0-F1
#
_entry.id   AF-A0A1F5B6C0-F1
#
_cell.length_a   1.000
_cell.length_b   1.000
_cell.length_c   1.000
_cell.angle_alpha   90.00
_cell.angle_beta   90.00
_cell.angle_gamma   90.00
#
_symmetry.space_group_name_H-M   'P 1'
#
loop_
_entity.id
_entity.type
_entity.pdbx_description
1 polymer ?
#
loop_
_entity_poly.entity_id
_entity_poly.type
_entity_poly.pdbx_seq_one_letter_code
_entity_poly.pdbx_strand_id
1 'polypeptide(L)'
;MRLAKVESVFAAVEDYFGRHGSAGERLSVLGLSLAVKLIKYVSLYILFVGATGADVSPRSLSLFSFGVAGAELSSFLPVQGLAGLGTWEAAFALVASKIGLDLPNPFLTALVIHLVTQVWEYALGLGALWVLSARARGRD
;
A
#
# COMPACT_ATOMS: atom_id res chain seq x y z
N MET A 1 -13.97 -31.70 0.38
CA MET A 1 -14.45 -30.84 -0.73
C MET A 1 -13.90 -29.40 -0.68
N ARG A 2 -13.81 -28.71 0.48
CA ARG A 2 -13.18 -27.37 0.57
C ARG A 2 -11.65 -27.35 0.32
N LEU A 3 -10.93 -28.37 0.79
CA LEU A 3 -9.46 -28.48 0.60
C LEU A 3 -9.05 -28.65 -0.87
N ALA A 4 -9.71 -29.55 -1.61
CA ALA A 4 -9.45 -29.77 -3.03
C ALA A 4 -9.64 -28.50 -3.89
N LYS A 5 -10.59 -27.63 -3.50
CA LYS A 5 -10.81 -26.35 -4.21
C LYS A 5 -9.69 -25.35 -3.94
N VAL A 6 -9.20 -25.29 -2.70
CA VAL A 6 -8.04 -24.47 -2.32
C VAL A 6 -6.77 -24.95 -3.04
N GLU A 7 -6.50 -26.25 -3.05
CA GLU A 7 -5.37 -26.85 -3.76
C GLU A 7 -5.40 -26.54 -5.26
N SER A 8 -6.58 -26.62 -5.89
CA SER A 8 -6.73 -26.28 -7.30
C SER A 8 -6.43 -24.82 -7.62
N VAL A 9 -6.74 -23.90 -6.69
CA VAL A 9 -6.39 -22.47 -6.84
C VAL A 9 -4.89 -22.27 -6.71
N PHE A 10 -4.24 -22.89 -5.72
CA PHE A 10 -2.79 -22.81 -5.57
C PHE A 10 -2.06 -23.37 -6.79
N ALA A 11 -2.50 -24.52 -7.31
CA ALA A 11 -1.93 -25.11 -8.52
C ALA A 11 -2.10 -24.18 -9.73
N ALA A 12 -3.25 -23.54 -9.88
CA ALA A 12 -3.49 -22.57 -10.95
C ALA A 12 -2.60 -21.32 -10.83
N VAL A 13 -2.35 -20.85 -9.62
CA VAL A 13 -1.45 -19.71 -9.35
C VAL A 13 0.00 -20.08 -9.65
N GLU A 14 0.46 -21.26 -9.23
CA GLU A 14 1.82 -21.75 -9.48
C GLU A 14 2.08 -21.94 -10.97
N ASP A 15 1.14 -22.58 -11.68
CA ASP A 15 1.17 -22.75 -13.13
C ASP A 15 1.13 -21.40 -13.87
N TYR A 16 0.36 -20.42 -13.39
CA TYR A 16 0.37 -19.06 -13.93
C TYR A 16 1.75 -18.41 -13.82
N PHE A 17 2.38 -18.44 -12.63
CA PHE A 17 3.72 -17.89 -12.43
C PHE A 17 4.80 -18.66 -13.20
N GLY A 18 4.66 -19.99 -13.33
CA GLY A 18 5.53 -20.82 -14.15
C GLY A 18 5.50 -20.44 -15.64
N ARG A 19 4.32 -20.05 -16.14
CA ARG A 19 4.14 -19.59 -17.53
C ARG A 19 4.57 -18.14 -17.77
N HIS A 20 4.48 -17.27 -16.76
CA HIS A 20 4.75 -15.83 -16.88
C HIS A 20 6.10 -15.44 -16.26
N GLY A 21 7.15 -16.20 -16.61
CA GLY A 21 8.48 -16.06 -16.04
C GLY A 21 9.47 -15.27 -16.90
N SER A 22 9.07 -14.78 -18.09
CA SER A 22 10.01 -14.20 -19.05
C SER A 22 10.60 -12.87 -18.55
N ALA A 23 11.79 -12.51 -19.06
CA ALA A 23 12.42 -11.23 -18.71
C ALA A 23 11.54 -10.01 -19.08
N GLY A 24 10.79 -10.10 -20.19
CA GLY A 24 9.89 -9.03 -20.64
C GLY A 24 8.67 -8.84 -19.74
N GLU A 25 8.07 -9.94 -19.26
CA GLU A 25 6.96 -9.89 -18.31
C GLU A 25 7.42 -9.34 -16.96
N ARG A 26 8.59 -9.79 -16.46
CA ARG A 26 9.19 -9.27 -15.22
C ARG A 26 9.45 -7.77 -15.31
N LEU A 27 9.97 -7.28 -16.44
CA LEU A 27 10.21 -5.86 -16.65
C LEU A 27 8.89 -5.07 -16.70
N SER A 28 7.86 -5.63 -17.34
CA SER A 28 6.51 -5.04 -17.35
C SER A 28 5.92 -4.92 -15.94
N VAL A 29 6.03 -5.98 -15.13
CA VAL A 29 5.56 -5.99 -13.74
C VAL A 29 6.35 -5.00 -12.88
N LEU A 30 7.66 -4.91 -13.07
CA LEU A 30 8.51 -3.92 -12.39
C LEU A 30 8.08 -2.50 -12.75
N GLY A 31 7.93 -2.19 -14.03
CA GLY A 31 7.50 -0.88 -14.51
C GLY A 31 6.12 -0.49 -13.97
N LEU A 32 5.18 -1.43 -14.00
CA LEU A 32 3.84 -1.22 -13.42
C LEU A 32 3.91 -0.98 -11.91
N SER A 33 4.74 -1.74 -11.19
CA SER A 33 4.93 -1.57 -9.74
C SER A 33 5.52 -0.21 -9.40
N LEU A 34 6.52 0.25 -10.16
CA LEU A 34 7.11 1.58 -9.99
C LEU A 34 6.10 2.69 -10.28
N ALA A 35 5.31 2.57 -11.35
CA ALA A 35 4.28 3.54 -11.70
C ALA A 35 3.20 3.63 -10.59
N VAL A 36 2.71 2.48 -10.10
CA VAL A 36 1.75 2.43 -8.99
C VAL A 36 2.35 3.05 -7.73
N LYS A 37 3.62 2.74 -7.40
CA LYS A 37 4.31 3.31 -6.23
C LYS A 37 4.46 4.83 -6.35
N LEU A 38 4.83 5.34 -7.52
CA LEU A 38 4.94 6.77 -7.78
C LEU A 38 3.60 7.48 -7.61
N ILE A 39 2.53 6.94 -8.20
CA ILE A 39 1.18 7.49 -8.07
C ILE A 39 0.75 7.49 -6.60
N LYS A 40 0.96 6.37 -5.88
CA LYS A 40 0.66 6.27 -4.45
C LYS A 40 1.37 7.39 -3.67
N TYR A 41 2.67 7.58 -3.88
CA TYR A 41 3.44 8.57 -3.12
C TYR A 41 3.01 10.00 -3.41
N VAL A 42 2.70 10.32 -4.67
CA VAL A 42 2.15 11.64 -5.03
C VAL A 42 0.77 11.86 -4.40
N SER A 43 -0.13 10.88 -4.48
CA SER A 43 -1.47 10.96 -3.88
C SER A 43 -1.40 11.09 -2.35
N LEU A 44 -0.51 10.33 -1.70
CA LEU A 44 -0.26 10.43 -0.27
C LEU A 44 0.27 11.80 0.12
N TYR A 45 1.16 12.38 -0.69
CA TYR A 45 1.69 13.72 -0.43
C TYR A 45 0.60 14.80 -0.57
N ILE A 46 -0.29 14.69 -1.56
CA ILE A 46 -1.44 15.58 -1.70
C ILE A 46 -2.34 15.48 -0.45
N LEU A 47 -2.61 14.26 0.02
CA LEU A 47 -3.38 14.04 1.24
C LEU A 47 -2.68 14.64 2.47
N PHE A 48 -1.36 14.45 2.58
CA PHE A 48 -0.54 15.03 3.65
C PHE A 48 -0.61 16.56 3.68
N VAL A 49 -0.41 17.21 2.53
CA VAL A 49 -0.53 18.67 2.41
C VAL A 49 -1.93 19.13 2.79
N GLY A 50 -2.97 18.45 2.30
CA GLY A 50 -4.36 18.77 2.64
C GLY A 50 -4.69 18.58 4.12
N ALA A 51 -4.12 17.57 4.77
CA ALA A 51 -4.38 17.25 6.17
C ALA A 51 -3.57 18.11 7.16
N THR A 52 -2.41 18.62 6.75
CA THR A 52 -1.48 19.33 7.65
C THR A 52 -1.31 20.81 7.34
N GLY A 53 -1.66 21.26 6.13
CA GLY A 53 -1.35 22.61 5.65
C GLY A 53 0.13 22.83 5.36
N ALA A 54 0.93 21.76 5.23
CA ALA A 54 2.35 21.85 4.91
C ALA A 54 2.61 22.58 3.58
N ASP A 55 3.78 23.21 3.46
CA ASP A 55 4.16 23.86 2.21
C ASP A 55 4.34 22.84 1.08
N VAL A 56 3.97 23.24 -0.14
CA VAL A 56 4.19 22.45 -1.34
C VAL A 56 5.57 22.78 -1.89
N SER A 57 6.57 21.95 -1.56
CA SER A 57 7.91 22.05 -2.12
C SER A 57 8.53 20.68 -2.42
N PRO A 58 9.56 20.61 -3.29
CA PRO A 58 10.33 19.38 -3.52
C PRO A 58 10.96 18.84 -2.24
N ARG A 59 11.35 19.74 -1.31
CA ARG A 59 11.90 19.37 -0.02
C ARG A 59 10.85 18.67 0.85
N SER A 60 9.67 19.28 1.01
CA SER A 60 8.56 18.71 1.78
C SER A 60 8.12 17.35 1.20
N LEU A 61 7.99 17.24 -0.13
CA LEU A 61 7.72 15.98 -0.82
C LEU A 61 8.78 14.91 -0.52
N SER A 62 10.06 15.27 -0.58
CA SER A 62 11.16 14.33 -0.35
C SER A 62 11.18 13.82 1.09
N LEU A 63 11.06 14.72 2.07
CA LEU A 63 11.01 14.36 3.49
C LEU A 63 9.80 13.48 3.80
N PHE A 64 8.62 13.86 3.33
CA PHE A 64 7.42 13.05 3.47
C PHE A 64 7.60 11.66 2.85
N SER A 65 8.16 11.58 1.64
CA SER A 65 8.41 10.32 0.94
C SER A 65 9.37 9.40 1.70
N PHE A 66 10.40 9.95 2.35
CA PHE A 66 11.29 9.18 3.24
C PHE A 66 10.54 8.68 4.48
N GLY A 67 9.68 9.51 5.08
CA GLY A 67 8.80 9.10 6.17
C GLY A 67 7.92 7.90 5.79
N VAL A 68 7.25 7.98 4.64
CA VAL A 68 6.42 6.89 4.10
C VAL A 68 7.26 5.65 3.80
N ALA A 69 8.43 5.80 3.16
CA ALA A 69 9.32 4.66 2.89
C ALA A 69 9.75 3.95 4.17
N GLY A 70 10.08 4.70 5.22
CA GLY A 70 10.37 4.15 6.55
C GLY A 70 9.18 3.43 7.18
N ALA A 71 7.99 4.00 7.04
CA ALA A 71 6.75 3.39 7.52
C ALA A 71 6.44 2.07 6.80
N GLU A 72 6.66 2.00 5.49
CA GLU A 72 6.49 0.77 4.68
C GLU A 72 7.47 -0.33 5.09
N LEU A 73 8.70 0.02 5.52
CA LEU A 73 9.65 -0.95 6.07
C LEU A 73 9.20 -1.55 7.40
N SER A 74 8.22 -0.95 8.09
CA SER A 74 7.66 -1.52 9.31
C SER A 74 7.04 -2.90 9.05
N SER A 75 6.60 -3.21 7.82
CA SER A 75 6.08 -4.52 7.43
C SER A 75 7.07 -5.67 7.62
N PHE A 76 8.38 -5.38 7.70
CA PHE A 76 9.42 -6.37 8.00
C PHE A 76 9.59 -6.65 9.49
N LEU A 77 8.89 -5.92 10.38
CA LEU A 77 8.95 -6.17 11.81
C LEU A 77 8.27 -7.50 12.16
N PRO A 78 8.80 -8.25 13.12
CA PRO A 78 8.26 -9.56 13.52
C PRO A 78 6.89 -9.44 14.20
N VAL A 79 6.56 -8.27 14.73
CA VAL A 79 5.29 -7.95 15.38
C VAL A 79 4.61 -6.87 14.55
N GLN A 80 3.37 -7.14 14.14
CA GLN A 80 2.52 -6.24 13.38
C GLN A 80 1.21 -6.00 14.12
N GLY A 81 0.72 -4.78 14.08
CA GLY A 81 -0.69 -4.54 14.39
C GLY A 81 -1.60 -5.08 13.29
N LEU A 82 -2.90 -5.17 13.58
CA LEU A 82 -3.90 -5.49 12.55
C LEU A 82 -3.82 -4.46 11.43
N ALA A 83 -3.68 -4.93 10.19
CA ALA A 83 -3.46 -4.08 9.02
C ALA A 83 -2.26 -3.11 9.16
N GLY A 84 -1.25 -3.44 9.98
CA GLY A 84 -0.10 -2.56 10.22
C GLY A 84 -0.39 -1.33 11.08
N LEU A 85 -1.59 -1.22 11.68
CA LEU A 85 -1.93 -0.14 12.60
C LEU A 85 -1.01 -0.15 13.83
N GLY A 86 -0.60 1.03 14.27
CA GLY A 86 0.39 1.24 15.33
C GLY A 86 1.82 1.13 14.82
N THR A 87 2.20 0.03 14.16
CA THR A 87 3.59 -0.19 13.70
C THR A 87 3.97 0.72 12.55
N TRP A 88 3.06 0.93 11.59
CA TRP A 88 3.27 1.83 10.46
C TRP A 88 3.39 3.29 10.92
N GLU A 89 2.49 3.73 11.80
CA GLU A 89 2.46 5.10 12.33
C GLU A 89 3.65 5.39 13.23
N ALA A 90 4.05 4.42 14.06
CA ALA A 90 5.24 4.55 14.90
C ALA A 90 6.51 4.66 14.06
N ALA A 91 6.63 3.85 13.00
CA ALA A 91 7.77 3.92 12.08
C ALA A 91 7.81 5.25 11.30
N PHE A 92 6.65 5.73 10.82
CA PHE A 92 6.55 7.06 10.20
C PHE A 92 7.00 8.14 11.18
N ALA A 93 6.45 8.14 12.39
CA ALA A 93 6.76 9.16 13.40
C ALA A 93 8.24 9.16 13.80
N LEU A 94 8.82 7.96 13.94
CA LEU A 94 10.25 7.81 14.20
C LEU A 94 11.08 8.44 13.07
N VAL A 95 10.82 8.08 11.82
CA VAL A 95 11.59 8.59 10.69
C VAL A 95 11.39 10.09 10.50
N ALA A 96 10.15 10.58 10.57
CA ALA A 96 9.82 12.00 10.50
C ALA A 96 10.62 12.83 11.52
N SER A 97 10.73 12.35 12.77
CA SER A 97 11.50 13.01 13.83
C SER A 97 13.01 13.08 13.55
N LYS A 98 13.55 12.17 12.73
CA LYS A 98 14.98 12.10 12.41
C LYS A 98 15.37 12.89 11.17
N ILE A 99 14.46 13.04 10.21
CA ILE A 99 14.72 13.72 8.94
C ILE A 99 14.30 15.19 8.94
N GLY A 100 13.79 15.70 10.06
CA GLY A 100 13.40 17.11 10.22
C GLY A 100 12.07 17.45 9.55
N LEU A 101 11.14 16.48 9.48
CA LEU A 101 9.76 16.75 9.07
C LEU A 101 9.00 17.30 10.28
N ASP A 102 8.84 18.61 10.34
CA ASP A 102 8.24 19.32 11.48
C ASP A 102 6.71 19.17 11.47
N LEU A 103 6.21 18.24 12.28
CA LEU A 103 4.79 17.94 12.43
C LEU A 103 4.39 18.10 13.89
N PRO A 104 3.29 18.82 14.19
CA PRO A 104 2.79 18.96 15.56
C PRO A 104 2.52 17.62 16.25
N ASN A 105 2.03 16.64 15.48
CA ASN A 105 1.84 15.27 15.94
C ASN A 105 2.07 14.27 14.79
N PRO A 106 3.32 13.80 14.58
CA PRO A 106 3.65 12.96 13.43
C PRO A 106 2.93 11.61 13.46
N PHE A 107 2.63 11.06 14.65
CA PHE A 107 1.88 9.83 14.80
C PHE A 107 0.41 10.00 14.36
N LEU A 108 -0.25 11.07 14.81
CA LEU A 108 -1.63 11.35 14.41
C LEU A 108 -1.73 11.66 12.91
N THR A 109 -0.79 12.43 12.37
CA THR A 109 -0.70 12.68 10.92
C THR A 109 -0.58 11.36 10.15
N ALA A 110 0.31 10.47 10.60
CA ALA A 110 0.47 9.14 10.02
C ALA A 110 -0.81 8.32 10.12
N LEU A 111 -1.49 8.32 11.27
CA LEU A 111 -2.73 7.60 11.50
C LEU A 111 -3.85 8.05 10.56
N VAL A 112 -4.02 9.36 10.37
CA VAL A 112 -5.04 9.92 9.45
C VAL A 112 -4.76 9.46 8.02
N ILE A 113 -3.51 9.59 7.58
CA ILE A 113 -3.10 9.18 6.23
C ILE A 113 -3.34 7.68 6.05
N HIS A 114 -2.86 6.87 6.99
CA HIS A 114 -2.95 5.41 6.92
C HIS A 114 -4.40 4.94 6.93
N LEU A 115 -5.24 5.46 7.82
CA LEU A 115 -6.66 5.10 7.91
C LEU A 115 -7.42 5.46 6.62
N VAL A 116 -7.21 6.67 6.08
CA VAL A 116 -7.84 7.08 4.82
C VAL A 116 -7.41 6.17 3.68
N THR A 117 -6.13 5.86 3.56
CA THR A 117 -5.67 4.91 2.54
C THR A 117 -6.23 3.52 2.74
N GLN A 118 -6.34 3.06 3.98
CA GLN A 118 -6.78 1.70 4.24
C GLN A 118 -8.26 1.51 3.94
N VAL A 119 -9.09 2.49 4.30
CA VAL A 119 -10.51 2.54 3.90
C VAL A 119 -10.65 2.53 2.38
N TRP A 120 -9.86 3.34 1.68
CA TRP A 120 -9.90 3.43 0.22
C TRP A 120 -9.48 2.11 -0.45
N GLU A 121 -8.35 1.54 -0.03
CA GLU A 121 -7.82 0.29 -0.57
C GLU A 121 -8.77 -0.89 -0.34
N TYR A 122 -9.35 -1.01 0.86
CA TYR A 122 -10.31 -2.04 1.16
C TYR A 122 -11.64 -1.86 0.43
N ALA A 123 -12.12 -0.61 0.26
CA ALA A 123 -13.30 -0.35 -0.53
C ALA A 123 -13.11 -0.79 -1.99
N LEU A 124 -11.97 -0.46 -2.61
CA LEU A 124 -11.65 -0.90 -3.96
C LEU A 124 -11.52 -2.42 -4.06
N GLY A 125 -10.82 -3.06 -3.12
CA GLY A 125 -10.65 -4.51 -3.10
C GLY A 125 -11.97 -5.26 -2.95
N LEU A 126 -12.81 -4.85 -2.00
CA LEU A 126 -14.15 -5.43 -1.80
C LEU A 126 -15.06 -5.16 -3.00
N GLY A 127 -15.01 -3.97 -3.59
CA GLY A 127 -15.75 -3.65 -4.80
C GLY A 127 -15.36 -4.53 -5.98
N ALA A 128 -14.06 -4.77 -6.19
CA ALA A 128 -13.57 -5.66 -7.24
C ALA A 128 -14.05 -7.11 -7.03
N LEU A 129 -13.93 -7.62 -5.79
CA LEU A 129 -14.42 -8.97 -5.44
C LEU A 129 -15.93 -9.10 -5.65
N TRP A 130 -16.70 -8.06 -5.31
CA TRP A 130 -18.13 -8.04 -5.53
C TRP A 130 -18.49 -8.09 -7.02
N VAL A 131 -17.83 -7.28 -7.86
CA VAL A 131 -18.01 -7.29 -9.32
C VAL A 131 -17.67 -8.65 -9.92
N LEU A 132 -16.57 -9.26 -9.50
CA LEU A 132 -16.18 -10.61 -9.95
C LEU A 132 -17.22 -11.65 -9.55
N SER A 133 -17.70 -11.59 -8.31
CA SER A 133 -18.72 -12.50 -7.78
C SER A 133 -20.08 -12.34 -8.47
N ALA A 134 -20.44 -11.11 -8.85
CA ALA A 134 -21.65 -10.84 -9.63
C ALA A 134 -21.53 -11.39 -11.06
N ARG A 135 -20.36 -11.22 -11.70
CA ARG A 135 -20.09 -11.74 -13.06
C ARG A 135 -19.99 -13.25 -13.12
N ALA A 136 -19.56 -13.92 -12.05
CA ALA A 136 -19.53 -15.37 -11.98
C ALA A 136 -20.97 -15.94 -11.94
N ARG A 137 -21.83 -15.36 -11.10
CA ARG A 137 -23.23 -15.78 -10.94
C ARG A 137 -24.13 -15.55 -12.15
N GLY A 138 -23.75 -14.62 -13.05
CA GLY A 138 -24.48 -14.37 -14.30
C GLY A 138 -24.06 -15.25 -15.49
N ARG A 139 -23.09 -16.16 -15.29
CA ARG A 139 -22.66 -17.14 -16.30
C ARG A 139 -23.14 -18.57 -16.00
N ASP A 140 -23.82 -18.75 -14.88
CA ASP A 140 -24.53 -19.97 -14.47
C ASP A 140 -26.02 -19.83 -14.83
#